data_AF-V9FZA0-F1
#
_entry.id   AF-V9FZA0-F1
#
_cell.length_a   1.000
_cell.length_b   1.000
_cell.length_c   1.000
_cell.angle_alpha   90.00
_cell.angle_beta   90.00
_cell.angle_gamma   90.00
#
_symmetry.space_group_name_H-M   'P 1'
#
loop_
_entity.id
_entity.type
_entity.pdbx_description
1 polymer ?
#
loop_
_entity_poly.entity_id
_entity_poly.type
_entity_poly.pdbx_seq_one_letter_code
_entity_poly.pdbx_strand_id
1 'polypeptide(L)'
;MEGVIEEILASEWKIGAAVTDNAGQCGRDRRILAPKYPNIAFLIWFAHDINNLVKAVIKTVFKEISEDAAGAASFQHQNGCHFYSMRDQVEFDASMFCIALAGLRNSSELPNKLHVLGDAEFWSKLEAEEKIVRPLCKASFRLHRDENTEGDVVLSYMEIYSGFASSELSDTLTELVELRWNACEQPLFMLVFFLHPEYVVKARELPSTVLTGLDDVCQFAQY
;
A
#
# COMPACT_ATOMS: atom_id res chain seq x y z
N MET A 1 -20.32 8.68 -11.88
CA MET A 1 -19.94 9.66 -10.85
C MET A 1 -20.70 10.98 -11.03
N GLU A 2 -20.60 11.61 -12.20
CA GLU A 2 -21.22 12.91 -12.49
C GLU A 2 -22.71 13.02 -12.17
N GLY A 3 -23.54 12.08 -12.64
CA GLY A 3 -24.98 12.11 -12.35
C GLY A 3 -25.32 12.04 -10.84
N VAL A 4 -24.49 11.34 -10.04
CA VAL A 4 -24.65 11.29 -8.58
C VAL A 4 -24.30 12.63 -7.94
N ILE A 5 -23.24 13.30 -8.44
CA ILE A 5 -22.88 14.65 -8.00
C ILE A 5 -24.03 15.62 -8.30
N GLU A 6 -24.59 15.56 -9.50
CA GLU A 6 -25.71 16.42 -9.91
C GLU A 6 -26.97 16.19 -9.06
N GLU A 7 -27.29 14.93 -8.74
CA GLU A 7 -28.42 14.57 -7.87
C GLU A 7 -28.24 15.08 -6.42
N ILE A 8 -27.04 14.92 -5.85
CA ILE A 8 -26.74 15.37 -4.49
C ILE A 8 -26.77 16.90 -4.40
N LEU A 9 -26.19 17.59 -5.40
CA LEU A 9 -26.23 19.06 -5.46
C LEU A 9 -27.66 19.58 -5.67
N ALA A 10 -28.48 18.91 -6.49
CA ALA A 10 -29.90 19.25 -6.66
C ALA A 10 -30.70 19.08 -5.37
N SER A 11 -30.24 18.19 -4.48
CA SER A 11 -30.79 17.99 -3.14
C SER A 11 -30.22 18.99 -2.10
N GLU A 12 -29.53 20.04 -2.54
CA GLU A 12 -28.93 21.11 -1.73
C GLU A 12 -27.83 20.67 -0.75
N TRP A 13 -27.28 19.47 -0.90
CA TRP A 13 -26.15 19.01 -0.10
C TRP A 13 -24.83 19.59 -0.61
N LYS A 14 -23.91 19.89 0.31
CA LYS A 14 -22.54 20.26 -0.01
C LYS A 14 -21.66 19.02 -0.07
N ILE A 15 -20.98 18.84 -1.20
CA ILE A 15 -20.02 17.75 -1.39
C ILE A 15 -18.62 18.30 -1.13
N GLY A 16 -17.92 17.75 -0.14
CA GLY A 16 -16.53 18.12 0.15
C GLY A 16 -15.51 17.31 -0.67
N ALA A 17 -15.80 16.03 -0.90
CA ALA A 17 -14.91 15.15 -1.64
C ALA A 17 -15.64 13.98 -2.33
N ALA A 18 -15.04 13.46 -3.38
CA ALA A 18 -15.39 12.21 -4.03
C ALA A 18 -14.16 11.28 -4.02
N VAL A 19 -14.25 10.17 -3.28
CA VAL A 19 -13.17 9.19 -3.15
C VAL A 19 -13.49 7.97 -4.01
N THR A 20 -12.55 7.58 -4.88
CA THR A 20 -12.75 6.44 -5.79
C THR A 20 -11.51 5.57 -5.93
N ASP A 21 -11.69 4.31 -6.31
CA ASP A 21 -10.55 3.45 -6.63
C ASP A 21 -9.68 4.03 -7.77
N ASN A 22 -8.49 3.44 -7.95
CA ASN A 22 -7.56 3.87 -8.99
C ASN A 22 -7.70 3.06 -10.29
N ALA A 23 -8.92 2.65 -10.66
CA ALA A 23 -9.17 2.05 -11.96
C ALA A 23 -9.09 3.09 -13.09
N GLY A 24 -8.77 2.65 -14.31
CA GLY A 24 -8.57 3.55 -15.46
C GLY A 24 -9.77 4.47 -15.76
N GLN A 25 -10.99 3.96 -15.56
CA GLN A 25 -12.22 4.76 -15.72
C GLN A 25 -12.35 5.81 -14.61
N CYS A 26 -12.16 5.45 -13.35
CA CYS A 26 -12.22 6.38 -12.22
C CYS A 26 -11.14 7.47 -12.33
N GLY A 27 -9.93 7.11 -12.77
CA GLY A 27 -8.88 8.09 -13.04
C GLY A 27 -9.24 9.05 -14.18
N ARG A 28 -9.94 8.58 -15.22
CA ARG A 28 -10.45 9.44 -16.29
C ARG A 28 -11.54 10.38 -15.78
N ASP A 29 -12.49 9.86 -14.99
CA ASP A 29 -13.57 10.64 -14.42
C ASP A 29 -13.01 11.76 -13.53
N ARG A 30 -12.06 11.48 -12.63
CA ARG A 30 -11.42 12.51 -11.78
C ARG A 30 -10.79 13.64 -12.62
N ARG A 31 -10.09 13.31 -13.70
CA ARG A 31 -9.47 14.33 -14.59
C ARG A 31 -10.49 15.22 -15.32
N ILE A 32 -11.69 14.70 -15.61
CA ILE A 32 -12.75 15.46 -16.29
C ILE A 32 -13.56 16.27 -15.27
N LEU A 33 -13.86 15.68 -14.12
CA LEU A 33 -14.78 16.23 -13.14
C LEU A 33 -14.12 17.22 -12.18
N ALA A 34 -12.82 17.07 -11.87
CA ALA A 34 -12.13 18.02 -11.00
C ALA A 34 -12.15 19.47 -11.55
N PRO A 35 -11.90 19.72 -12.85
CA PRO A 35 -12.08 21.06 -13.42
C PRO A 35 -13.55 21.52 -13.50
N LYS A 36 -14.50 20.58 -13.64
CA LYS A 36 -15.95 20.89 -13.71
C LYS A 36 -16.51 21.28 -12.35
N TYR A 37 -15.99 20.70 -11.27
CA TYR A 37 -16.45 20.89 -9.90
C TYR A 37 -15.27 21.28 -8.99
N PRO A 38 -14.76 22.53 -9.08
CA PRO A 38 -13.54 22.95 -8.39
C PRO A 38 -13.65 22.95 -6.85
N ASN A 39 -14.88 22.92 -6.32
CA ASN A 39 -15.14 22.91 -4.88
C ASN A 39 -15.24 21.48 -4.28
N ILE A 40 -14.99 20.45 -5.08
CA ILE A 40 -15.01 19.04 -4.67
C ILE A 40 -13.61 18.46 -4.81
N ALA A 41 -13.05 17.92 -3.73
CA ALA A 41 -11.78 17.20 -3.80
C ALA A 41 -11.99 15.80 -4.43
N PHE A 42 -11.22 15.45 -5.45
CA PHE A 42 -11.31 14.15 -6.11
C PHE A 42 -10.14 13.26 -5.70
N LEU A 43 -10.37 12.37 -4.73
CA LEU A 43 -9.31 11.59 -4.09
C LEU A 43 -9.30 10.12 -4.56
N ILE A 44 -8.13 9.51 -4.44
CA ILE A 44 -7.93 8.09 -4.68
C ILE A 44 -8.19 7.32 -3.37
N TRP A 45 -8.83 6.16 -3.46
CA TRP A 45 -8.95 5.24 -2.34
C TRP A 45 -7.60 4.53 -2.08
N PHE A 46 -6.89 4.99 -1.05
CA PHE A 46 -5.50 4.62 -0.81
C PHE A 46 -5.28 3.17 -0.38
N ALA A 47 -6.22 2.57 0.35
CA ALA A 47 -6.16 1.15 0.70
C ALA A 47 -6.05 0.27 -0.57
N HIS A 48 -6.82 0.60 -1.61
CA HIS A 48 -6.71 -0.08 -2.89
C HIS A 48 -5.44 0.28 -3.65
N ASP A 49 -4.95 1.51 -3.54
CA ASP A 49 -3.71 1.90 -4.21
C ASP A 49 -2.48 1.20 -3.61
N ILE A 50 -2.42 0.99 -2.29
CA ILE A 50 -1.41 0.16 -1.64
C ILE A 50 -1.47 -1.28 -2.13
N ASN A 51 -2.66 -1.85 -2.30
CA ASN A 51 -2.78 -3.20 -2.88
C ASN A 51 -2.24 -3.26 -4.32
N ASN A 52 -2.38 -2.19 -5.09
CA ASN A 52 -1.77 -2.09 -6.42
C ASN A 52 -0.25 -1.91 -6.35
N LEU A 53 0.27 -1.24 -5.32
CA LEU A 53 1.71 -1.13 -5.06
C LEU A 53 2.30 -2.51 -4.71
N VAL A 54 1.65 -3.28 -3.83
CA VAL A 54 2.03 -4.67 -3.53
C VAL A 54 2.13 -5.51 -4.80
N LYS A 55 1.11 -5.45 -5.66
CA LYS A 55 1.12 -6.15 -6.95
C LYS A 55 2.26 -5.70 -7.87
N ALA A 56 2.65 -4.43 -7.82
CA ALA A 56 3.77 -3.92 -8.62
C ALA A 56 5.11 -4.43 -8.09
N VAL A 57 5.30 -4.40 -6.76
CA VAL A 57 6.51 -4.89 -6.07
C VAL A 57 6.71 -6.38 -6.31
N ILE A 58 5.66 -7.21 -6.17
CA ILE A 58 5.73 -8.66 -6.44
C ILE A 58 6.16 -8.94 -7.88
N LYS A 59 5.80 -8.08 -8.85
CA LYS A 59 6.17 -8.22 -10.26
C LYS A 59 7.59 -7.79 -10.60
N THR A 60 8.38 -7.32 -9.62
CA THR A 60 9.79 -6.95 -9.81
C THR A 60 10.67 -8.20 -9.77
N VAL A 61 11.78 -8.17 -9.03
CA VAL A 61 12.70 -9.31 -8.87
C VAL A 61 12.09 -10.45 -8.04
N PHE A 62 10.97 -10.21 -7.36
CA PHE A 62 10.30 -11.21 -6.52
C PHE A 62 9.40 -12.17 -7.29
N LYS A 63 9.12 -11.91 -8.58
CA LYS A 63 8.11 -12.65 -9.33
C LYS A 63 8.28 -14.17 -9.27
N GLU A 64 9.50 -14.65 -9.51
CA GLU A 64 9.79 -16.10 -9.52
C GLU A 64 9.61 -16.71 -8.12
N ILE A 65 10.14 -16.07 -7.08
CA ILE A 65 10.02 -16.53 -5.69
C ILE A 65 8.57 -16.52 -5.21
N SER A 66 7.80 -15.48 -5.55
CA SER A 66 6.40 -15.38 -5.19
C SER A 66 5.56 -16.44 -5.93
N GLU A 67 5.87 -16.75 -7.19
CA GLU A 67 5.23 -17.83 -7.96
C GLU A 67 5.54 -19.21 -7.36
N ASP A 68 6.78 -19.47 -6.96
CA ASP A 68 7.21 -20.69 -6.29
C ASP A 68 6.55 -20.87 -4.92
N ALA A 69 6.54 -19.80 -4.10
CA ALA A 69 5.86 -19.79 -2.80
C ALA A 69 4.35 -20.04 -2.94
N ALA A 70 3.69 -19.38 -3.90
CA ALA A 70 2.27 -19.60 -4.20
C ALA A 70 2.00 -21.04 -4.68
N GLY A 71 2.91 -21.61 -5.48
CA GLY A 71 2.85 -23.00 -5.93
C GLY A 71 2.93 -23.99 -4.76
N ALA A 72 3.85 -23.77 -3.82
CA ALA A 72 4.00 -24.58 -2.62
C ALA A 72 2.77 -24.46 -1.69
N ALA A 73 2.27 -23.25 -1.46
CA ALA A 73 1.06 -23.01 -0.64
C ALA A 73 -0.19 -23.67 -1.26
N SER A 74 -0.38 -23.51 -2.57
CA SER A 74 -1.53 -24.09 -3.29
C SER A 74 -1.50 -25.62 -3.23
N PHE A 75 -0.32 -26.23 -3.33
CA PHE A 75 -0.16 -27.68 -3.18
C PHE A 75 -0.55 -28.15 -1.78
N GLN A 76 -0.15 -27.43 -0.73
CA GLN A 76 -0.54 -27.77 0.65
C GLN A 76 -2.06 -27.68 0.86
N HIS A 77 -2.69 -26.63 0.31
CA HIS A 77 -4.14 -26.44 0.40
C HIS A 77 -4.90 -27.54 -0.32
N GLN A 78 -4.48 -27.94 -1.52
CA GLN A 78 -5.12 -28.99 -2.32
C GLN A 78 -4.97 -30.39 -1.71
N ASN A 79 -3.91 -30.64 -0.95
CA ASN A 79 -3.65 -31.96 -0.35
C ASN A 79 -4.11 -32.06 1.12
N GLY A 80 -4.86 -31.08 1.62
CA GLY A 80 -5.47 -31.17 2.95
C GLY A 80 -4.48 -31.14 4.11
N CYS A 81 -3.25 -30.66 3.89
CA CYS A 81 -2.27 -30.41 4.95
C CYS A 81 -2.68 -29.14 5.73
N HIS A 82 -3.85 -29.18 6.38
CA HIS A 82 -4.36 -28.09 7.19
C HIS A 82 -3.74 -28.13 8.59
N PHE A 83 -2.78 -27.24 8.84
CA PHE A 83 -2.51 -26.83 10.22
C PHE A 83 -3.61 -25.86 10.63
N TYR A 84 -4.61 -26.37 11.34
CA TYR A 84 -5.62 -25.56 12.01
C TYR A 84 -4.98 -24.76 13.15
N SER A 85 -5.03 -23.43 13.05
CA SER A 85 -5.36 -22.50 14.16
C SER A 85 -5.00 -21.06 13.77
N MET A 86 -5.95 -20.30 13.22
CA MET A 86 -6.49 -19.10 13.88
C MET A 86 -7.54 -18.44 12.99
N ARG A 87 -8.78 -18.48 13.46
CA ARG A 87 -9.76 -17.42 13.23
C ARG A 87 -9.14 -16.13 13.77
N ASP A 88 -8.62 -15.31 12.89
CA ASP A 88 -9.01 -13.91 12.75
C ASP A 88 -8.23 -13.37 11.55
N GLN A 89 -9.00 -12.90 10.57
CA GLN A 89 -8.53 -12.52 9.25
C GLN A 89 -7.48 -11.40 9.41
N VAL A 90 -6.41 -11.51 8.61
CA VAL A 90 -5.54 -10.45 8.06
C VAL A 90 -4.05 -10.44 8.50
N GLU A 91 -3.58 -10.95 9.64
CA GLU A 91 -2.21 -10.60 10.10
C GLU A 91 -0.97 -11.35 9.59
N PHE A 92 -1.01 -12.53 8.95
CA PHE A 92 0.20 -13.38 9.05
C PHE A 92 0.51 -14.38 7.93
N ASP A 93 0.27 -14.10 6.65
CA ASP A 93 0.51 -15.13 5.62
C ASP A 93 1.99 -15.42 5.29
N ALA A 94 2.94 -14.49 5.45
CA ALA A 94 4.35 -14.76 5.12
C ALA A 94 5.13 -15.43 6.27
N SER A 95 4.97 -14.95 7.51
CA SER A 95 5.77 -15.43 8.64
C SER A 95 5.28 -16.77 9.22
N MET A 96 3.99 -17.07 9.16
CA MET A 96 3.46 -18.40 9.56
C MET A 96 3.81 -19.46 8.50
N PHE A 97 3.87 -19.07 7.22
CA PHE A 97 4.31 -19.94 6.13
C PHE A 97 5.77 -20.40 6.33
N CYS A 98 6.68 -19.49 6.69
CA CYS A 98 8.08 -19.83 6.98
C CYS A 98 8.24 -20.79 8.18
N ILE A 99 7.45 -20.63 9.25
CA ILE A 99 7.51 -21.52 10.44
C ILE A 99 6.97 -22.92 10.13
N ALA A 100 5.85 -23.02 9.38
CA ALA A 100 5.25 -24.30 9.00
C ALA A 100 6.16 -25.11 8.05
N LEU A 101 6.90 -24.42 7.17
CA LEU A 101 7.80 -25.02 6.19
C LEU A 101 9.16 -25.44 6.77
N ALA A 102 9.65 -24.76 7.81
CA ALA A 102 10.85 -25.20 8.55
C ALA A 102 10.69 -26.62 9.14
N GLY A 103 9.46 -27.04 9.44
CA GLY A 103 9.14 -28.42 9.86
C GLY A 103 9.24 -29.47 8.75
N LEU A 104 9.15 -29.07 7.47
CA LEU A 104 9.21 -29.97 6.30
C LEU A 104 10.63 -30.20 5.77
N ARG A 105 11.63 -29.47 6.29
CA ARG A 105 13.07 -29.58 5.92
C ARG A 105 13.62 -31.02 6.03
N ASN A 106 12.94 -31.91 6.74
CA ASN A 106 13.36 -33.29 7.01
C ASN A 106 12.51 -34.37 6.30
N SER A 107 11.61 -34.01 5.37
CA SER A 107 10.75 -34.97 4.66
C SER A 107 11.40 -35.42 3.33
N SER A 108 11.64 -36.72 3.17
CA SER A 108 12.26 -37.29 1.96
C SER A 108 11.32 -37.44 0.76
N GLU A 109 10.03 -37.12 0.92
CA GLU A 109 9.02 -37.24 -0.14
C GLU A 109 8.27 -35.91 -0.29
N LEU A 110 8.90 -34.96 -0.96
CA LEU A 110 8.31 -33.67 -1.31
C LEU A 110 8.14 -33.64 -2.85
N PRO A 111 6.91 -33.57 -3.40
CA PRO A 111 6.68 -33.45 -4.84
C PRO A 111 7.44 -32.29 -5.47
N ASN A 112 7.65 -32.31 -6.79
CA ASN A 112 8.54 -31.38 -7.49
C ASN A 112 8.36 -29.88 -7.13
N LYS A 113 7.13 -29.44 -6.85
CA LYS A 113 6.81 -28.06 -6.44
C LYS A 113 7.28 -27.68 -5.02
N LEU A 114 7.65 -28.66 -4.21
CA LEU A 114 8.13 -28.49 -2.84
C LEU A 114 9.65 -28.70 -2.74
N HIS A 115 10.35 -29.04 -3.82
CA HIS A 115 11.82 -29.11 -3.83
C HIS A 115 12.46 -27.76 -3.55
N VAL A 116 11.80 -26.66 -3.93
CA VAL A 116 12.23 -25.29 -3.63
C VAL A 116 12.39 -25.05 -2.12
N LEU A 117 11.67 -25.81 -1.27
CA LEU A 117 11.78 -25.72 0.19
C LEU A 117 13.09 -26.30 0.73
N GLY A 118 13.78 -27.15 -0.05
CA GLY A 118 15.11 -27.65 0.28
C GLY A 118 16.24 -26.69 -0.13
N ASP A 119 15.92 -25.64 -0.90
CA ASP A 119 16.89 -24.68 -1.41
C ASP A 119 17.13 -23.55 -0.39
N ALA A 120 18.38 -23.42 0.07
CA ALA A 120 18.77 -22.35 0.99
C ALA A 120 18.71 -20.96 0.34
N GLU A 121 18.92 -20.87 -0.97
CA GLU A 121 18.85 -19.62 -1.72
C GLU A 121 17.40 -19.10 -1.77
N PHE A 122 16.43 -19.99 -2.00
CA PHE A 122 15.01 -19.67 -1.89
C PHE A 122 14.66 -19.02 -0.55
N TRP A 123 15.07 -19.62 0.57
CA TRP A 123 14.80 -19.09 1.90
C TRP A 123 15.43 -17.72 2.16
N SER A 124 16.67 -17.52 1.69
CA SER A 124 17.35 -16.23 1.81
C SER A 124 16.62 -15.15 1.01
N LYS A 125 16.14 -15.47 -0.19
CA LYS A 125 15.41 -14.51 -1.04
C LYS A 125 14.00 -14.23 -0.49
N LEU A 126 13.31 -15.25 0.04
CA LEU A 126 12.01 -15.11 0.69
C LEU A 126 12.11 -14.22 1.94
N GLU A 127 13.17 -14.36 2.74
CA GLU A 127 13.42 -13.46 3.88
C GLU A 127 13.64 -12.00 3.44
N ALA A 128 14.36 -11.79 2.33
CA ALA A 128 14.55 -10.45 1.76
C ALA A 128 13.23 -9.86 1.24
N GLU A 129 12.40 -10.66 0.55
CA GLU A 129 11.07 -10.26 0.10
C GLU A 129 10.17 -9.87 1.28
N GLU A 130 10.18 -10.68 2.34
CA GLU A 130 9.38 -10.45 3.55
C GLU A 130 9.70 -9.09 4.19
N LYS A 131 10.98 -8.74 4.31
CA LYS A 131 11.42 -7.42 4.82
C LYS A 131 10.90 -6.25 3.97
N ILE A 132 10.82 -6.42 2.66
CA ILE A 132 10.31 -5.42 1.72
C ILE A 132 8.78 -5.32 1.80
N VAL A 133 8.08 -6.43 2.00
CA VAL A 133 6.61 -6.44 2.08
C VAL A 133 6.08 -5.92 3.42
N ARG A 134 6.83 -6.07 4.52
CA ARG A 134 6.44 -5.59 5.87
C ARG A 134 5.86 -4.16 5.91
N PRO A 135 6.53 -3.11 5.38
CA PRO A 135 5.97 -1.76 5.40
C PRO A 135 4.67 -1.63 4.59
N LEU A 136 4.51 -2.42 3.52
CA LEU A 136 3.26 -2.45 2.73
C LEU A 136 2.11 -3.07 3.53
N CYS A 137 2.35 -4.15 4.26
CA CYS A 137 1.36 -4.74 5.15
C CYS A 137 0.93 -3.74 6.23
N LYS A 138 1.91 -3.10 6.89
CA LYS A 138 1.63 -2.07 7.91
C LYS A 138 0.78 -0.92 7.37
N ALA A 139 1.12 -0.42 6.18
CA ALA A 139 0.34 0.61 5.50
C ALA A 139 -1.07 0.14 5.14
N SER A 140 -1.21 -1.09 4.62
CA SER A 140 -2.51 -1.68 4.31
C SER A 140 -3.39 -1.74 5.56
N PHE A 141 -2.88 -2.26 6.68
CA PHE A 141 -3.62 -2.27 7.94
C PHE A 141 -4.04 -0.90 8.43
N ARG A 142 -3.15 0.08 8.36
CA ARG A 142 -3.44 1.45 8.77
C ARG A 142 -4.58 2.04 7.93
N LEU A 143 -4.52 1.85 6.61
CA LEU A 143 -5.43 2.48 5.66
C LEU A 143 -6.75 1.74 5.46
N HIS A 144 -6.91 0.51 5.96
CA HIS A 144 -8.19 -0.20 5.96
C HIS A 144 -9.00 0.02 7.26
N ARG A 145 -8.46 0.75 8.25
CA ARG A 145 -9.22 1.12 9.45
C ARG A 145 -10.26 2.18 9.09
N ASP A 146 -11.42 2.10 9.75
CA ASP A 146 -12.51 3.06 9.56
C ASP A 146 -12.14 4.49 9.99
N GLU A 147 -11.18 4.63 10.92
CA GLU A 147 -10.74 5.90 11.51
C GLU A 147 -9.45 6.43 10.87
N ASN A 148 -9.10 5.96 9.66
CA ASN A 148 -7.92 6.49 8.98
C ASN A 148 -8.10 7.97 8.59
N THR A 149 -6.97 8.64 8.39
CA THR A 149 -6.89 10.04 7.95
C THR A 149 -5.98 10.17 6.73
N GLU A 150 -6.04 11.29 6.02
CA GLU A 150 -5.06 11.60 4.97
C GLU A 150 -3.64 11.73 5.55
N GLY A 151 -3.51 12.06 6.84
CA GLY A 151 -2.22 12.02 7.54
C GLY A 151 -1.63 10.60 7.62
N ASP A 152 -2.47 9.58 7.77
CA ASP A 152 -2.06 8.17 7.72
C ASP A 152 -1.53 7.76 6.35
N VAL A 153 -2.03 8.39 5.28
CA VAL A 153 -1.53 8.20 3.92
C VAL A 153 -0.10 8.71 3.83
N VAL A 154 0.17 9.95 4.26
CA VAL A 154 1.52 10.53 4.28
C VAL A 154 2.48 9.65 5.07
N LEU A 155 2.09 9.26 6.30
CA LEU A 155 2.91 8.40 7.14
C LEU A 155 3.21 7.05 6.47
N SER A 156 2.21 6.45 5.82
CA SER A 156 2.36 5.17 5.13
C SER A 156 3.33 5.26 3.96
N TYR A 157 3.18 6.26 3.10
CA TYR A 157 4.11 6.49 1.99
C TYR A 157 5.54 6.74 2.48
N MET A 158 5.71 7.52 3.55
CA MET A 158 7.02 7.80 4.12
C MET A 158 7.69 6.56 4.71
N GLU A 159 6.95 5.71 5.42
CA GLU A 159 7.47 4.44 5.96
C GLU A 159 7.82 3.43 4.86
N ILE A 160 6.97 3.33 3.83
CA ILE A 160 7.25 2.46 2.66
C ILE A 160 8.50 2.94 1.93
N TYR A 161 8.58 4.23 1.62
CA TYR A 161 9.74 4.80 0.94
C TYR A 161 11.02 4.55 1.74
N SER A 162 10.99 4.80 3.05
CA SER A 162 12.13 4.59 3.93
C SER A 162 12.57 3.12 3.97
N GLY A 163 11.60 2.19 4.01
CA GLY A 163 11.87 0.76 3.92
C GLY A 163 12.52 0.36 2.59
N PHE A 164 12.01 0.88 1.48
CA PHE A 164 12.52 0.59 0.15
C PHE A 164 13.89 1.20 -0.11
N ALA A 165 14.11 2.44 0.30
CA ALA A 165 15.40 3.13 0.17
C ALA A 165 16.53 2.46 0.97
N SER A 166 16.18 1.73 2.04
CA SER A 166 17.14 0.94 2.83
C SER A 166 17.47 -0.44 2.23
N SER A 167 16.79 -0.84 1.15
CA SER A 167 16.97 -2.15 0.52
C SER A 167 17.99 -2.10 -0.63
N GLU A 168 18.51 -3.27 -1.02
CA GLU A 168 19.40 -3.41 -2.18
C GLU A 168 18.72 -3.10 -3.52
N LEU A 169 17.40 -3.00 -3.53
CA LEU A 169 16.56 -2.74 -4.70
C LEU A 169 15.99 -1.31 -4.70
N SER A 170 16.67 -0.38 -3.99
CA SER A 170 16.22 0.98 -3.74
C SER A 170 15.64 1.63 -4.98
N ASP A 171 16.41 1.70 -6.06
CA ASP A 171 16.08 2.50 -7.25
C ASP A 171 14.77 2.04 -7.89
N THR A 172 14.60 0.72 -8.06
CA THR A 172 13.37 0.16 -8.65
C THR A 172 12.17 0.34 -7.72
N LEU A 173 12.36 0.17 -6.41
CA LEU A 173 11.26 0.19 -5.46
C LEU A 173 10.80 1.62 -5.12
N THR A 174 11.73 2.58 -4.96
CA THR A 174 11.40 3.98 -4.68
C THR A 174 10.69 4.62 -5.87
N GLU A 175 11.08 4.30 -7.11
CA GLU A 175 10.38 4.77 -8.32
C GLU A 175 8.88 4.38 -8.30
N LEU A 176 8.54 3.17 -7.86
CA LEU A 176 7.14 2.73 -7.75
C LEU A 176 6.35 3.55 -6.73
N VAL A 177 6.98 3.97 -5.64
CA VAL A 177 6.37 4.78 -4.59
C VAL A 177 6.20 6.22 -5.08
N GLU A 178 7.25 6.79 -5.67
CA GLU A 178 7.26 8.16 -6.21
C GLU A 178 6.22 8.34 -7.32
N LEU A 179 6.11 7.38 -8.23
CA LEU A 179 5.10 7.40 -9.30
C LEU A 179 3.68 7.54 -8.73
N ARG A 180 3.39 6.83 -7.63
CA ARG A 180 2.08 6.86 -6.97
C ARG A 180 1.88 8.13 -6.16
N TRP A 181 2.90 8.54 -5.42
CA TRP A 181 2.88 9.78 -4.65
C TRP A 181 2.64 10.99 -5.55
N ASN A 182 3.22 11.02 -6.76
CA ASN A 182 3.03 12.10 -7.73
C ASN A 182 1.62 12.13 -8.37
N ALA A 183 0.84 11.07 -8.24
CA ALA A 183 -0.56 11.02 -8.67
C ALA A 183 -1.54 11.49 -7.57
N CYS A 184 -1.04 11.83 -6.38
CA CYS A 184 -1.82 12.20 -5.21
C CYS A 184 -2.03 13.72 -5.11
N GLU A 185 -3.06 14.13 -4.36
CA GLU A 185 -3.26 15.53 -3.93
C GLU A 185 -2.29 15.90 -2.80
N GLN A 186 -0.99 15.88 -3.11
CA GLN A 186 0.10 16.06 -2.14
C GLN A 186 -0.08 17.31 -1.24
N PRO A 187 -0.47 18.50 -1.76
CA PRO A 187 -0.64 19.68 -0.92
C PRO A 187 -1.70 19.50 0.17
N LEU A 188 -2.83 18.89 -0.16
CA LEU A 188 -3.91 18.61 0.78
C LEU A 188 -3.44 17.65 1.88
N PHE A 189 -2.71 16.60 1.49
CA PHE A 189 -2.24 15.60 2.44
C PHE A 189 -1.17 16.15 3.37
N MET A 190 -0.27 16.99 2.85
CA MET A 190 0.70 17.69 3.68
C MET A 190 0.01 18.64 4.65
N LEU A 191 -0.99 19.40 4.21
CA LEU A 191 -1.78 20.26 5.09
C LEU A 191 -2.42 19.45 6.24
N VAL A 192 -3.09 18.33 5.94
CA VAL A 192 -3.65 17.45 6.98
C VAL A 192 -2.56 16.93 7.92
N PHE A 193 -1.41 16.52 7.39
CA PHE A 193 -0.29 16.03 8.19
C PHE A 193 0.27 17.08 9.17
N PHE A 194 0.36 18.35 8.76
CA PHE A 194 0.78 19.46 9.61
C PHE A 194 -0.28 19.85 10.65
N LEU A 195 -1.56 19.69 10.33
CA LEU A 195 -2.67 19.99 11.24
C LEU A 195 -2.97 18.86 12.23
N HIS A 196 -2.50 17.64 11.95
CA HIS A 196 -2.78 16.47 12.78
C HIS A 196 -1.97 16.51 14.10
N PRO A 197 -2.62 16.48 15.28
CA PRO A 197 -1.93 16.62 16.56
C PRO A 197 -0.84 15.58 16.82
N GLU A 198 -1.02 14.35 16.34
CA GLU A 198 -0.04 13.28 16.51
C GLU A 198 1.13 13.38 15.52
N TYR A 199 0.92 14.02 14.36
CA TYR A 199 1.90 14.05 13.28
C TYR A 199 2.65 15.36 13.17
N VAL A 200 2.16 16.44 13.78
CA VAL A 200 2.77 17.77 13.71
C VAL A 200 4.25 17.81 14.10
N VAL A 201 4.68 17.00 15.07
CA VAL A 201 6.10 16.92 15.47
C VAL A 201 6.93 16.34 14.32
N LYS A 202 6.49 15.21 13.77
CA LYS A 202 7.12 14.53 12.63
C LYS A 202 7.06 15.39 11.36
N ALA A 203 5.98 16.13 11.15
CA ALA A 203 5.83 17.05 10.02
C ALA A 203 6.87 18.17 10.07
N ARG A 204 7.16 18.71 11.26
CA ARG A 204 8.17 19.74 11.47
C ARG A 204 9.62 19.25 11.31
N GLU A 205 9.84 17.94 11.36
CA GLU A 205 11.15 17.32 11.11
C GLU A 205 11.44 17.10 9.62
N LEU A 206 10.44 17.30 8.75
CA LEU A 206 10.61 17.14 7.31
C LEU A 206 11.57 18.19 6.74
N PRO A 207 12.38 17.84 5.73
CA PRO A 207 13.20 18.81 5.02
C PRO A 207 12.31 19.87 4.38
N SER A 208 12.75 21.12 4.36
CA SER A 208 12.00 22.21 3.73
C SER A 208 12.00 22.07 2.21
N THR A 209 10.80 22.00 1.64
CA THR A 209 10.51 21.92 0.19
C THR A 209 9.26 22.74 -0.11
N VAL A 210 8.90 22.88 -1.40
CA VAL A 210 7.65 23.55 -1.79
C VAL A 210 6.38 22.92 -1.21
N LEU A 211 6.42 21.65 -0.79
CA LEU A 211 5.27 20.94 -0.20
C LEU A 211 5.32 20.88 1.34
N THR A 212 6.48 21.12 1.94
CA THR A 212 6.74 20.89 3.38
C THR A 212 7.21 22.14 4.12
N GLY A 213 7.55 23.21 3.39
CA GLY A 213 7.86 24.51 3.96
C GLY A 213 6.64 25.06 4.67
N LEU A 214 6.79 25.46 5.94
CA LEU A 214 5.65 25.89 6.76
C LEU A 214 4.91 27.09 6.15
N ASP A 215 5.67 28.02 5.56
CA ASP A 215 5.15 29.20 4.86
C ASP A 215 4.37 28.81 3.58
N ASP A 216 4.79 27.76 2.88
CA ASP A 216 4.15 27.26 1.66
C ASP A 216 2.89 26.43 1.97
N VAL A 217 2.94 25.60 3.02
CA VAL A 217 1.79 24.80 3.48
C VAL A 217 0.60 25.68 3.86
N CYS A 218 0.86 26.85 4.45
CA CYS A 218 -0.18 27.80 4.80
C CYS A 218 -0.86 28.42 3.56
N GLN A 219 -0.22 28.41 2.40
CA GLN A 219 -0.82 28.88 1.14
C GLN A 219 -1.82 27.87 0.58
N PHE A 220 -1.65 26.57 0.85
CA PHE A 220 -2.62 25.55 0.42
C PHE A 220 -3.98 25.70 1.11
N ALA A 221 -4.03 26.31 2.29
CA ALA A 221 -5.25 26.56 3.06
C ALA A 221 -6.03 27.82 2.61
N GLN A 222 -5.56 28.54 1.58
CA GLN A 222 -6.18 29.80 1.12
C GLN A 222 -7.22 29.62 0.00
N TYR A 223 -7.58 28.37 -0.35
CA TYR A 223 -8.63 28.06 -1.33
C TYR A 223 -10.00 27.87 -0.69
#